data_AF-A0A1V6PBN9-F1
#
_entry.id   AF-A0A1V6PBN9-F1
#
_cell.length_a   1.000
_cell.length_b   1.000
_cell.length_c   1.000
_cell.angle_alpha   90.00
_cell.angle_beta   90.00
_cell.angle_gamma   90.00
#
_symmetry.space_group_name_H-M   'P 1'
#
loop_
_entity.id
_entity.type
_entity.pdbx_description
1 polymer ?
#
loop_
_entity_poly.entity_id
_entity_poly.type
_entity_poly.pdbx_seq_one_letter_code
_entity_poly.pdbx_strand_id
1 'polypeptide(L)'
;MMNYNYSSPTRTAVPYKTVECGPTSTPNIGCYQEREDSMAAYINALAYWTTKKKNYAKKAIYYMDAWSSTIQGHSNTNFSLQAARTAANWVCAGELMRHAPGASWSRKGIRQFEDMLTKIYLPIVLPRDTANNGNWDLVMMESSLGIAVFTENKTTYEDAMGKFAGRVPAYIYLTSDGSYPVPGRGVADTPAALIKYWQGQKYFNISGITRETCRDYAHTSYGISFISHIAETSRIQGEDLWLTDLGVRMKAALELHASFETGQESIPTFICGGHIGRSMDPVLEPSYNALAYRMHKWMPS
;
A
#
# COMPACT_ATOMS: atom_id res chain seq x y z
N MET A 1 -9.43 13.65 -10.31
CA MET A 1 -10.31 12.77 -9.49
C MET A 1 -11.68 12.54 -10.13
N MET A 2 -12.49 13.56 -10.46
CA MET A 2 -13.87 13.38 -10.97
C MET A 2 -14.00 12.98 -12.47
N ASN A 3 -12.90 12.93 -13.23
CA ASN A 3 -12.90 12.49 -14.64
C ASN A 3 -12.62 11.00 -14.83
N TYR A 4 -12.38 10.24 -13.75
CA TYR A 4 -12.26 8.79 -13.82
C TYR A 4 -13.66 8.15 -13.72
N ASN A 5 -13.93 7.15 -14.55
CA ASN A 5 -15.22 6.44 -14.61
C ASN A 5 -15.67 5.83 -13.26
N TYR A 6 -14.76 5.74 -12.28
CA TYR A 6 -15.02 5.20 -10.95
C TYR A 6 -15.93 6.08 -10.07
N SER A 7 -16.03 7.39 -10.29
CA SER A 7 -17.02 8.25 -9.59
C SER A 7 -18.35 8.39 -10.35
N SER A 8 -18.54 7.63 -11.44
CA SER A 8 -19.75 7.71 -12.24
C SER A 8 -20.99 7.29 -11.44
N PRO A 9 -22.08 8.07 -11.46
CA PRO A 9 -23.32 7.69 -10.78
C PRO A 9 -23.96 6.43 -11.39
N THR A 10 -23.69 6.13 -12.67
CA THR A 10 -24.30 5.03 -13.42
C THR A 10 -23.52 3.72 -13.38
N ARG A 11 -22.25 3.71 -12.93
CA ARG A 11 -21.47 2.47 -12.77
C ARG A 11 -22.13 1.58 -11.71
N THR A 12 -22.33 0.29 -11.97
CA THR A 12 -22.90 -0.66 -11.01
C THR A 12 -21.82 -1.51 -10.35
N ALA A 13 -22.06 -1.95 -9.11
CA ALA A 13 -21.18 -2.91 -8.45
C ALA A 13 -21.33 -4.29 -9.09
N VAL A 14 -20.24 -5.04 -9.18
CA VAL A 14 -20.22 -6.40 -9.76
C VAL A 14 -19.55 -7.36 -8.78
N PRO A 15 -20.22 -7.67 -7.63
CA PRO A 15 -19.62 -8.50 -6.60
C PRO A 15 -19.61 -9.98 -6.99
N TYR A 16 -18.56 -10.68 -6.54
CA TYR A 16 -18.38 -12.13 -6.71
C TYR A 16 -18.34 -12.82 -5.35
N LYS A 17 -18.87 -14.04 -5.28
CA LYS A 17 -18.74 -14.89 -4.07
C LYS A 17 -17.29 -15.30 -3.85
N THR A 18 -16.63 -15.75 -4.90
CA THR A 18 -15.20 -16.08 -4.88
C THR A 18 -14.50 -15.30 -5.98
N VAL A 19 -13.46 -14.54 -5.60
CA VAL A 19 -12.58 -13.86 -6.55
C VAL A 19 -11.40 -14.78 -6.86
N GLU A 20 -11.26 -15.21 -8.11
CA GLU A 20 -10.19 -16.11 -8.55
C GLU A 20 -9.21 -15.36 -9.45
N CYS A 21 -7.97 -15.21 -8.96
CA CYS A 21 -6.90 -14.49 -9.66
C CYS A 21 -5.71 -15.40 -9.89
N GLY A 22 -5.53 -15.86 -11.14
CA GLY A 22 -4.33 -16.60 -11.51
C GLY A 22 -3.10 -15.71 -11.73
N PRO A 23 -1.99 -16.29 -12.21
CA PRO A 23 -0.77 -15.54 -12.51
C PRO A 23 -1.08 -14.39 -13.46
N THR A 24 -0.56 -13.20 -13.18
CA THR A 24 -0.88 -11.96 -13.93
C THR A 24 -2.39 -11.68 -14.09
N SER A 25 -3.21 -12.18 -13.17
CA SER A 25 -4.69 -12.18 -13.22
C SER A 25 -5.26 -13.04 -14.36
N THR A 26 -4.64 -14.17 -14.68
CA THR A 26 -5.15 -15.14 -15.66
C THR A 26 -5.32 -16.52 -15.00
N PRO A 27 -6.54 -17.01 -14.73
CA PRO A 27 -7.83 -16.40 -15.07
C PRO A 27 -8.13 -15.14 -14.24
N ASN A 28 -9.04 -14.31 -14.77
CA ASN A 28 -9.56 -13.10 -14.14
C ASN A 28 -11.04 -13.29 -13.82
N ILE A 29 -11.36 -13.94 -12.70
CA ILE A 29 -12.76 -14.12 -12.27
C ILE A 29 -12.99 -13.21 -11.08
N GLY A 30 -13.49 -11.99 -11.34
CA GLY A 30 -13.81 -11.01 -10.31
C GLY A 30 -12.65 -10.12 -9.85
N CYS A 31 -11.40 -10.35 -10.29
CA CYS A 31 -10.24 -9.58 -9.81
C CYS A 31 -10.32 -8.11 -10.19
N TYR A 32 -10.63 -7.83 -11.46
CA TYR A 32 -10.77 -6.45 -11.91
C TYR A 32 -12.01 -5.81 -11.32
N GLN A 33 -13.12 -6.53 -11.25
CA GLN A 33 -14.37 -6.03 -10.69
C GLN A 33 -14.20 -5.64 -9.22
N GLU A 34 -13.58 -6.50 -8.41
CA GLU A 34 -13.29 -6.20 -7.00
C GLU A 34 -12.36 -4.99 -6.85
N ARG A 35 -11.25 -4.98 -7.60
CA ARG A 35 -10.28 -3.88 -7.53
C ARG A 35 -10.93 -2.56 -7.90
N GLU A 36 -11.61 -2.52 -9.03
CA GLU A 36 -12.24 -1.31 -9.54
C GLU A 36 -13.40 -0.83 -8.67
N ASP A 37 -14.20 -1.73 -8.11
CA ASP A 37 -15.29 -1.34 -7.23
C ASP A 37 -14.78 -0.86 -5.86
N SER A 38 -13.67 -1.43 -5.37
CA SER A 38 -12.97 -0.91 -4.17
C SER A 38 -12.44 0.50 -4.40
N MET A 39 -11.83 0.75 -5.57
CA MET A 39 -11.38 2.08 -5.98
C MET A 39 -12.56 3.04 -6.17
N ALA A 40 -13.67 2.57 -6.76
CA ALA A 40 -14.88 3.37 -6.91
C ALA A 40 -15.46 3.77 -5.55
N ALA A 41 -15.52 2.85 -4.58
CA ALA A 41 -15.95 3.17 -3.24
C ALA A 41 -15.06 4.25 -2.61
N TYR A 42 -13.75 4.09 -2.68
CA TYR A 42 -12.80 5.05 -2.10
C TYR A 42 -12.87 6.44 -2.78
N ILE A 43 -12.89 6.48 -4.11
CA ILE A 43 -13.00 7.75 -4.86
C ILE A 43 -14.33 8.45 -4.57
N ASN A 44 -15.44 7.72 -4.47
CA ASN A 44 -16.72 8.32 -4.08
C ASN A 44 -16.70 8.80 -2.62
N ALA A 45 -16.03 8.07 -1.72
CA ALA A 45 -15.85 8.50 -0.34
C ALA A 45 -15.06 9.82 -0.25
N LEU A 46 -13.95 9.94 -0.97
CA LEU A 46 -13.16 11.17 -1.08
C LEU A 46 -13.96 12.31 -1.72
N ALA A 47 -14.67 12.04 -2.81
CA ALA A 47 -15.51 13.03 -3.48
C ALA A 47 -16.61 13.56 -2.54
N TYR A 48 -17.21 12.69 -1.72
CA TYR A 48 -18.13 13.12 -0.67
C TYR A 48 -17.43 13.99 0.37
N TRP A 49 -16.23 13.60 0.80
CA TRP A 49 -15.48 14.32 1.82
C TRP A 49 -15.12 15.74 1.40
N THR A 50 -14.77 15.94 0.13
CA THR A 50 -14.43 17.24 -0.42
C THR A 50 -15.66 18.07 -0.78
N THR A 51 -16.69 17.47 -1.38
CA THR A 51 -17.82 18.23 -1.98
C THR A 51 -19.07 18.26 -1.11
N LYS A 52 -19.18 17.36 -0.13
CA LYS A 52 -20.36 17.13 0.72
C LYS A 52 -21.65 16.76 -0.05
N LYS A 53 -21.55 16.42 -1.35
CA LYS A 53 -22.70 15.99 -2.16
C LYS A 53 -23.13 14.56 -1.80
N LYS A 54 -24.31 14.40 -1.20
CA LYS A 54 -24.82 13.12 -0.66
C LYS A 54 -24.84 11.95 -1.66
N ASN A 55 -24.92 12.22 -2.97
CA ASN A 55 -24.92 11.15 -3.97
C ASN A 55 -23.61 10.37 -3.97
N TYR A 56 -22.47 11.00 -3.70
CA TYR A 56 -21.19 10.31 -3.60
C TYR A 56 -21.13 9.41 -2.35
N ALA A 57 -21.62 9.87 -1.19
CA ALA A 57 -21.72 9.03 0.01
C ALA A 57 -22.57 7.79 -0.23
N LYS A 58 -23.77 7.99 -0.79
CA LYS A 58 -24.68 6.88 -1.15
C LYS A 58 -23.99 5.88 -2.08
N LYS A 59 -23.20 6.37 -3.03
CA LYS A 59 -22.50 5.52 -3.99
C LYS A 59 -21.35 4.74 -3.36
N ALA A 60 -20.56 5.36 -2.49
CA ALA A 60 -19.50 4.69 -1.74
C ALA A 60 -20.06 3.56 -0.87
N ILE A 61 -21.11 3.87 -0.08
CA ILE A 61 -21.81 2.90 0.78
C ILE A 61 -22.41 1.76 -0.06
N TYR A 62 -23.00 2.07 -1.22
CA TYR A 62 -23.55 1.05 -2.12
C TYR A 62 -22.50 0.01 -2.55
N TYR A 63 -21.29 0.42 -2.92
CA TYR A 63 -20.23 -0.53 -3.27
C TYR A 63 -19.79 -1.39 -2.07
N MET A 64 -19.62 -0.76 -0.90
CA MET A 64 -19.21 -1.46 0.32
C MET A 64 -20.27 -2.48 0.80
N ASP A 65 -21.56 -2.10 0.79
CA ASP A 65 -22.67 -2.99 1.16
C ASP A 65 -22.86 -4.12 0.12
N ALA A 66 -22.69 -3.84 -1.18
CA ALA A 66 -22.81 -4.84 -2.24
C ALA A 66 -21.74 -5.95 -2.13
N TRP A 67 -20.48 -5.57 -1.90
CA TRP A 67 -19.40 -6.54 -1.75
C TRP A 67 -19.47 -7.27 -0.40
N SER A 68 -19.74 -6.56 0.70
CA SER A 68 -19.81 -7.18 2.04
C SER A 68 -20.99 -8.13 2.24
N SER A 69 -22.04 -8.02 1.42
CA SER A 69 -23.14 -8.97 1.39
C SER A 69 -22.91 -10.20 0.50
N THR A 70 -21.83 -10.21 -0.31
CA THR A 70 -21.65 -11.21 -1.38
C THR A 70 -20.36 -12.02 -1.24
N ILE A 71 -19.22 -11.38 -0.98
CA ILE A 71 -17.91 -12.03 -1.03
C ILE A 71 -17.74 -13.04 0.11
N GLN A 72 -17.13 -14.17 -0.21
CA GLN A 72 -16.90 -15.30 0.68
C GLN A 72 -15.43 -15.78 0.66
N GLY A 73 -14.63 -15.35 -0.33
CA GLY A 73 -13.21 -15.65 -0.36
C GLY A 73 -12.50 -15.25 -1.64
N HIS A 74 -11.19 -15.50 -1.63
CA HIS A 74 -10.31 -15.36 -2.79
C HIS A 74 -9.60 -16.69 -3.04
N SER A 75 -9.25 -16.98 -4.29
CA SER A 75 -8.56 -18.21 -4.68
C SER A 75 -7.53 -17.99 -5.79
N ASN A 76 -6.76 -19.05 -6.06
CA ASN A 76 -5.68 -19.11 -7.05
C ASN A 76 -4.44 -18.28 -6.64
N THR A 77 -3.38 -18.29 -7.42
CA THR A 77 -2.01 -17.91 -7.00
C THR A 77 -1.83 -16.44 -6.62
N ASN A 78 -2.64 -15.53 -7.17
CA ASN A 78 -2.53 -14.10 -6.92
C ASN A 78 -3.53 -13.58 -5.88
N PHE A 79 -4.24 -14.48 -5.19
CA PHE A 79 -5.31 -14.14 -4.25
C PHE A 79 -4.88 -13.18 -3.14
N SER A 80 -3.69 -13.36 -2.59
CA SER A 80 -3.22 -12.61 -1.44
C SER A 80 -2.87 -11.17 -1.81
N LEU A 81 -2.21 -10.95 -2.95
CA LEU A 81 -1.95 -9.60 -3.47
C LEU A 81 -3.25 -8.88 -3.84
N GLN A 82 -4.17 -9.59 -4.50
CA GLN A 82 -5.47 -9.04 -4.89
C GLN A 82 -6.21 -8.55 -3.64
N ALA A 83 -6.40 -9.44 -2.65
CA ALA A 83 -7.10 -9.13 -1.40
C ALA A 83 -6.42 -8.00 -0.63
N ALA A 84 -5.08 -7.96 -0.61
CA ALA A 84 -4.35 -6.88 0.05
C ALA A 84 -4.65 -5.52 -0.61
N ARG A 85 -4.50 -5.41 -1.94
CA ARG A 85 -4.72 -4.14 -2.64
C ARG A 85 -6.17 -3.65 -2.54
N THR A 86 -7.15 -4.56 -2.58
CA THR A 86 -8.56 -4.18 -2.47
C THR A 86 -8.92 -3.79 -1.03
N ALA A 87 -8.41 -4.53 -0.02
CA ALA A 87 -8.59 -4.18 1.38
C ALA A 87 -8.08 -2.78 1.72
N ALA A 88 -6.94 -2.34 1.17
CA ALA A 88 -6.41 -0.99 1.38
C ALA A 88 -7.39 0.11 0.90
N ASN A 89 -8.07 -0.11 -0.22
CA ASN A 89 -9.12 0.82 -0.68
C ASN A 89 -10.37 0.73 0.20
N TRP A 90 -10.78 -0.49 0.57
CA TRP A 90 -11.97 -0.73 1.39
C TRP A 90 -11.89 -0.04 2.74
N VAL A 91 -10.77 -0.17 3.45
CA VAL A 91 -10.60 0.44 4.78
C VAL A 91 -10.61 1.96 4.69
N CYS A 92 -9.93 2.55 3.69
CA CYS A 92 -9.97 4.00 3.47
C CYS A 92 -11.39 4.50 3.15
N ALA A 93 -12.14 3.79 2.30
CA ALA A 93 -13.53 4.13 2.00
C ALA A 93 -14.42 4.01 3.24
N GLY A 94 -14.24 2.93 4.01
CA GLY A 94 -14.98 2.65 5.23
C GLY A 94 -14.76 3.71 6.30
N GLU A 95 -13.50 4.03 6.62
CA GLU A 95 -13.11 5.06 7.57
C GLU A 95 -13.75 6.41 7.23
N LEU A 96 -13.59 6.85 5.98
CA LEU A 96 -14.18 8.11 5.52
C LEU A 96 -15.70 8.10 5.68
N MET A 97 -16.40 7.04 5.27
CA MET A 97 -17.87 7.02 5.34
C MET A 97 -18.42 6.82 6.75
N ARG A 98 -17.71 6.09 7.61
CA ARG A 98 -18.09 5.90 9.02
C ARG A 98 -18.07 7.23 9.77
N HIS A 99 -17.07 8.06 9.52
CA HIS A 99 -16.86 9.31 10.25
C HIS A 99 -17.39 10.55 9.53
N ALA A 100 -17.96 10.41 8.33
CA ALA A 100 -18.40 11.55 7.57
C ALA A 100 -19.77 12.12 7.99
N PRO A 101 -19.87 13.41 8.40
CA PRO A 101 -21.14 14.04 8.75
C PRO A 101 -22.13 13.97 7.60
N GLY A 102 -23.26 13.28 7.84
CA GLY A 102 -24.35 13.16 6.88
C GLY A 102 -24.20 12.03 5.85
N ALA A 103 -23.19 11.16 5.97
CA ALA A 103 -23.07 9.97 5.12
C ALA A 103 -24.23 8.98 5.35
N SER A 104 -24.77 8.94 6.56
CA SER A 104 -25.90 8.11 6.97
C SER A 104 -25.69 6.60 6.70
N TRP A 105 -24.46 6.10 6.82
CA TRP A 105 -24.19 4.66 6.73
C TRP A 105 -24.83 3.93 7.92
N SER A 106 -25.64 2.91 7.63
CA SER A 106 -26.39 2.20 8.67
C SER A 106 -25.46 1.38 9.56
N ARG A 107 -25.76 1.28 10.86
CA ARG A 107 -25.01 0.41 11.79
C ARG A 107 -24.95 -1.05 11.33
N LYS A 108 -26.02 -1.53 10.69
CA LYS A 108 -26.06 -2.89 10.11
C LYS A 108 -25.08 -3.04 8.95
N GLY A 109 -25.03 -2.07 8.04
CA GLY A 109 -24.09 -2.06 6.91
C GLY A 109 -22.64 -1.98 7.38
N ILE A 110 -22.36 -1.10 8.34
CA ILE A 110 -21.04 -1.02 9.00
C ILE A 110 -20.64 -2.38 9.57
N ARG A 111 -21.54 -3.04 10.32
CA ARG A 111 -21.22 -4.34 10.92
C ARG A 111 -21.00 -5.44 9.88
N GLN A 112 -21.78 -5.46 8.80
CA GLN A 112 -21.58 -6.40 7.70
C GLN A 112 -20.22 -6.18 7.03
N PHE A 113 -19.81 -4.92 6.86
CA PHE A 113 -18.52 -4.57 6.29
C PHE A 113 -17.35 -4.93 7.22
N GLU A 114 -17.47 -4.69 8.53
CA GLU A 114 -16.50 -5.20 9.53
C GLU A 114 -16.36 -6.72 9.44
N ASP A 115 -17.47 -7.45 9.36
CA ASP A 115 -17.48 -8.90 9.22
C ASP A 115 -16.77 -9.34 7.93
N MET A 116 -16.99 -8.66 6.81
CA MET A 116 -16.27 -8.91 5.56
C MET A 116 -14.75 -8.72 5.75
N LEU A 117 -14.33 -7.58 6.29
CA LEU A 117 -12.90 -7.28 6.50
C LEU A 117 -12.23 -8.29 7.43
N THR A 118 -12.88 -8.62 8.56
CA THR A 118 -12.30 -9.49 9.60
C THR A 118 -12.33 -10.97 9.24
N LYS A 119 -13.36 -11.45 8.54
CA LYS A 119 -13.54 -12.88 8.26
C LYS A 119 -12.99 -13.30 6.90
N ILE A 120 -12.93 -12.38 5.94
CA ILE A 120 -12.50 -12.69 4.56
C ILE A 120 -11.11 -12.14 4.27
N TYR A 121 -10.88 -10.85 4.50
CA TYR A 121 -9.62 -10.20 4.10
C TYR A 121 -8.50 -10.37 5.13
N LEU A 122 -8.78 -10.17 6.42
CA LEU A 122 -7.76 -10.21 7.46
C LEU A 122 -7.01 -11.55 7.51
N PRO A 123 -7.66 -12.74 7.43
CA PRO A 123 -6.95 -14.01 7.44
C PRO A 123 -5.98 -14.19 6.25
N ILE A 124 -6.21 -13.48 5.14
CA ILE A 124 -5.36 -13.53 3.96
C ILE A 124 -4.14 -12.62 4.11
N VAL A 125 -4.32 -11.41 4.67
CA VAL A 125 -3.25 -10.40 4.74
C VAL A 125 -2.42 -10.46 6.02
N LEU A 126 -2.95 -11.06 7.10
CA LEU A 126 -2.27 -11.16 8.38
C LEU A 126 -1.02 -12.06 8.36
N PRO A 127 -1.02 -13.24 7.69
CA PRO A 127 0.16 -14.10 7.60
C PRO A 127 1.34 -13.45 6.88
N ARG A 128 1.06 -12.46 6.04
CA ARG A 128 2.02 -11.78 5.15
C ARG A 128 2.60 -12.67 4.07
N ASP A 129 3.42 -12.04 3.24
CA ASP A 129 4.22 -12.71 2.24
C ASP A 129 5.71 -12.36 2.40
N THR A 130 6.44 -13.26 3.05
CA THR A 130 7.90 -13.15 3.18
C THR A 130 8.67 -13.73 2.01
N ALA A 131 8.02 -14.59 1.21
CA ALA A 131 8.68 -15.35 0.17
C ALA A 131 8.75 -14.57 -1.16
N ASN A 132 7.73 -13.76 -1.44
CA ASN A 132 7.65 -12.95 -2.65
C ASN A 132 8.29 -11.56 -2.47
N ASN A 133 7.98 -10.68 -3.42
CA ASN A 133 8.58 -9.37 -3.59
C ASN A 133 8.36 -8.41 -2.41
N GLY A 134 9.21 -7.39 -2.36
CA GLY A 134 9.27 -6.36 -1.35
C GLY A 134 7.92 -5.71 -1.06
N ASN A 135 7.24 -5.33 -2.13
CA ASN A 135 6.01 -4.55 -2.05
C ASN A 135 4.77 -5.36 -1.61
N TRP A 136 4.80 -6.70 -1.65
CA TRP A 136 3.66 -7.55 -1.27
C TRP A 136 3.44 -7.56 0.25
N ASP A 137 4.51 -7.77 1.01
CA ASP A 137 4.50 -7.70 2.48
C ASP A 137 3.99 -6.32 2.95
N LEU A 138 4.44 -5.25 2.28
CA LEU A 138 4.06 -3.87 2.63
C LEU A 138 2.57 -3.58 2.42
N VAL A 139 1.99 -3.93 1.26
CA VAL A 139 0.54 -3.72 1.05
C VAL A 139 -0.30 -4.59 1.97
N MET A 140 0.16 -5.79 2.31
CA MET A 140 -0.52 -6.62 3.31
C MET A 140 -0.49 -5.93 4.68
N MET A 141 0.65 -5.36 5.07
CA MET A 141 0.79 -4.58 6.33
C MET A 141 -0.15 -3.38 6.36
N GLU A 142 -0.16 -2.58 5.30
CA GLU A 142 -1.08 -1.45 5.14
C GLU A 142 -2.53 -1.88 5.34
N SER A 143 -2.96 -2.94 4.64
CA SER A 143 -4.33 -3.44 4.72
C SER A 143 -4.68 -3.98 6.09
N SER A 144 -3.80 -4.74 6.74
CA SER A 144 -4.06 -5.22 8.10
C SER A 144 -4.14 -4.10 9.13
N LEU A 145 -3.31 -3.05 8.97
CA LEU A 145 -3.32 -1.89 9.86
C LEU A 145 -4.61 -1.10 9.69
N GLY A 146 -5.02 -0.84 8.44
CA GLY A 146 -6.29 -0.19 8.16
C GLY A 146 -7.50 -1.01 8.63
N ILE A 147 -7.47 -2.34 8.49
CA ILE A 147 -8.51 -3.21 9.06
C ILE A 147 -8.51 -3.12 10.58
N ALA A 148 -7.34 -3.11 11.22
CA ALA A 148 -7.22 -2.98 12.67
C ALA A 148 -7.81 -1.66 13.18
N VAL A 149 -7.50 -0.54 12.53
CA VAL A 149 -8.09 0.78 12.86
C VAL A 149 -9.61 0.74 12.68
N PHE A 150 -10.11 0.32 11.51
CA PHE A 150 -11.55 0.30 11.24
C PHE A 150 -12.34 -0.65 12.15
N THR A 151 -11.69 -1.68 12.69
CA THR A 151 -12.35 -2.66 13.57
C THR A 151 -12.02 -2.45 15.05
N GLU A 152 -11.32 -1.34 15.39
CA GLU A 152 -10.89 -1.02 16.75
C GLU A 152 -10.08 -2.16 17.40
N ASN A 153 -9.27 -2.87 16.61
CA ASN A 153 -8.53 -4.06 17.02
C ASN A 153 -7.05 -3.74 17.31
N LYS A 154 -6.79 -3.36 18.56
CA LYS A 154 -5.45 -3.02 19.05
C LYS A 154 -4.41 -4.14 18.85
N THR A 155 -4.77 -5.40 19.08
CA THR A 155 -3.82 -6.52 18.94
C THR A 155 -3.34 -6.68 17.50
N THR A 156 -4.25 -6.56 16.52
CA THR A 156 -3.86 -6.59 15.10
C THR A 156 -3.05 -5.36 14.71
N TYR A 157 -3.35 -4.19 15.29
CA TYR A 157 -2.57 -2.97 15.07
C TYR A 157 -1.12 -3.14 15.52
N GLU A 158 -0.91 -3.59 16.77
CA GLU A 158 0.42 -3.80 17.35
C GLU A 158 1.22 -4.86 16.58
N ASP A 159 0.56 -5.94 16.16
CA ASP A 159 1.18 -6.97 15.31
C ASP A 159 1.65 -6.41 13.96
N ALA A 160 0.81 -5.59 13.31
CA ALA A 160 1.15 -4.97 12.03
C ALA A 160 2.33 -4.00 12.19
N MET A 161 2.33 -3.15 13.22
CA MET A 161 3.39 -2.19 13.50
C MET A 161 4.71 -2.85 13.89
N GLY A 162 4.68 -3.89 14.72
CA GLY A 162 5.88 -4.65 15.08
C GLY A 162 6.57 -5.29 13.87
N LYS A 163 5.77 -5.83 12.94
CA LYS A 163 6.29 -6.37 11.67
C LYS A 163 6.79 -5.26 10.74
N PHE A 164 6.09 -4.13 10.70
CA PHE A 164 6.46 -2.98 9.87
C PHE A 164 7.80 -2.38 10.29
N ALA A 165 8.07 -2.24 11.59
CA ALA A 165 9.32 -1.70 12.12
C ALA A 165 10.55 -2.47 11.59
N GLY A 166 10.49 -3.80 11.53
CA GLY A 166 11.55 -4.62 10.94
C GLY A 166 11.57 -4.60 9.40
N ARG A 167 10.45 -4.29 8.76
CA ARG A 167 10.34 -4.29 7.29
C ARG A 167 11.00 -3.07 6.65
N VAL A 168 10.88 -1.90 7.26
CA VAL A 168 11.42 -0.65 6.71
C VAL A 168 12.93 -0.72 6.42
N PRO A 169 13.82 -1.10 7.37
CA PRO A 169 15.25 -1.21 7.09
C PRO A 169 15.60 -2.37 6.14
N ALA A 170 14.76 -3.41 6.08
CA ALA A 170 14.90 -4.51 5.13
C ALA A 170 14.33 -4.18 3.72
N TYR A 171 13.76 -2.99 3.53
CA TYR A 171 13.18 -2.55 2.27
C TYR A 171 13.89 -1.33 1.69
N ILE A 172 14.29 -0.35 2.50
CA ILE A 172 15.04 0.84 2.07
C ILE A 172 16.39 0.84 2.77
N TYR A 173 17.48 0.74 2.01
CA TYR A 173 18.84 0.71 2.52
C TYR A 173 19.34 2.11 2.90
N LEU A 174 20.07 2.21 4.00
CA LEU A 174 20.93 3.34 4.32
C LEU A 174 22.38 2.89 4.45
N THR A 175 23.33 3.76 4.11
CA THR A 175 24.76 3.49 4.32
C THR A 175 25.12 3.26 5.80
N SER A 176 24.29 3.76 6.72
CA SER A 176 24.40 3.48 8.16
C SER A 176 24.07 2.04 8.54
N ASP A 177 23.44 1.25 7.66
CA ASP A 177 23.14 -0.17 7.90
C ASP A 177 24.41 -1.05 7.79
N GLY A 178 25.49 -0.50 7.22
CA GLY A 178 26.73 -1.21 6.95
C GLY A 178 26.86 -1.63 5.49
N SER A 179 27.77 -2.57 5.19
CA SER A 179 28.10 -2.97 3.81
C SER A 179 26.95 -3.66 3.06
N TYR A 180 25.94 -4.14 3.79
CA TYR A 180 24.75 -4.79 3.24
C TYR A 180 23.49 -4.32 3.98
N PRO A 181 22.30 -4.42 3.35
CA PRO A 181 21.05 -4.07 4.00
C PRO A 181 20.69 -5.02 5.14
N VAL A 182 19.86 -4.53 6.06
CA VAL A 182 19.29 -5.35 7.14
C VAL A 182 18.52 -6.54 6.55
N PRO A 183 18.73 -7.77 7.04
CA PRO A 183 18.03 -8.95 6.53
C PRO A 183 16.51 -8.86 6.77
N GLY A 184 15.74 -9.17 5.74
CA GLY A 184 14.29 -9.32 5.87
C GLY A 184 13.90 -10.57 6.67
N ARG A 185 12.65 -10.60 7.15
CA ARG A 185 12.10 -11.77 7.87
C ARG A 185 12.25 -13.04 7.02
N GLY A 186 12.96 -14.04 7.56
CA GLY A 186 13.21 -15.32 6.89
C GLY A 186 14.37 -15.30 5.89
N VAL A 187 15.13 -14.20 5.80
CA VAL A 187 16.33 -14.08 4.95
C VAL A 187 17.57 -14.32 5.80
N ALA A 188 18.49 -15.16 5.33
CA ALA A 188 19.76 -15.38 6.00
C ALA A 188 20.64 -14.13 5.92
N ASP A 189 21.35 -13.82 7.01
CA ASP A 189 22.30 -12.71 7.07
C ASP A 189 23.64 -13.10 6.44
N THR A 190 23.64 -13.23 5.11
CA THR A 190 24.83 -13.51 4.32
C THR A 190 24.82 -12.67 3.05
N PRO A 191 25.99 -12.25 2.53
CA PRO A 191 26.07 -11.47 1.29
C PRO A 191 25.30 -12.11 0.13
N ALA A 192 25.43 -13.42 -0.06
CA ALA A 192 24.75 -14.12 -1.15
C ALA A 192 23.21 -14.08 -1.03
N ALA A 193 22.68 -14.28 0.18
CA ALA A 193 21.24 -14.22 0.43
C ALA A 193 20.69 -12.80 0.27
N LEU A 194 21.41 -11.79 0.78
CA LEU A 194 21.02 -10.38 0.68
C LEU A 194 21.07 -9.89 -0.77
N ILE A 195 22.14 -10.18 -1.52
CA ILE A 195 22.24 -9.83 -2.94
C ILE A 195 21.09 -10.46 -3.74
N LYS A 196 20.77 -11.74 -3.48
CA LYS A 196 19.61 -12.40 -4.11
C LYS A 196 18.29 -11.73 -3.72
N TYR A 197 18.12 -11.39 -2.46
CA TYR A 197 16.92 -10.75 -1.92
C TYR A 197 16.67 -9.34 -2.49
N TRP A 198 17.76 -8.63 -2.82
CA TRP A 198 17.79 -7.29 -3.40
C TRP A 198 18.03 -7.31 -4.93
N GLN A 199 17.47 -8.31 -5.62
CA GLN A 199 17.40 -8.37 -7.08
C GLN A 199 18.78 -8.33 -7.78
N GLY A 200 19.80 -8.91 -7.14
CA GLY A 200 21.16 -8.96 -7.69
C GLY A 200 22.00 -7.72 -7.43
N GLN A 201 21.50 -6.72 -6.69
CA GLN A 201 22.29 -5.55 -6.30
C GLN A 201 23.48 -5.98 -5.42
N LYS A 202 24.70 -5.73 -5.90
CA LYS A 202 25.94 -6.20 -5.26
C LYS A 202 26.57 -5.19 -4.31
N TYR A 203 26.43 -3.90 -4.62
CA TYR A 203 27.15 -2.83 -3.94
C TYR A 203 26.18 -1.82 -3.35
N PHE A 204 26.28 -1.59 -2.04
CA PHE A 204 25.40 -0.69 -1.32
C PHE A 204 26.22 0.52 -0.85
N ASN A 205 26.59 1.39 -1.79
CA ASN A 205 27.48 2.53 -1.52
C ASN A 205 26.72 3.86 -1.39
N ILE A 206 25.41 3.85 -1.61
CA ILE A 206 24.54 5.01 -1.54
C ILE A 206 23.24 4.65 -0.83
N SER A 207 22.74 5.58 -0.02
CA SER A 207 21.47 5.44 0.70
C SER A 207 20.29 5.57 -0.26
N GLY A 208 19.16 4.98 0.10
CA GLY A 208 17.90 5.12 -0.62
C GLY A 208 17.59 3.98 -1.59
N ILE A 209 18.54 3.10 -1.90
CA ILE A 209 18.28 1.89 -2.70
C ILE A 209 17.13 1.13 -2.01
N THR A 210 16.13 0.72 -2.78
CA THR A 210 15.03 -0.11 -2.29
C THR A 210 15.15 -1.54 -2.80
N ARG A 211 14.47 -2.47 -2.14
CA ARG A 211 14.41 -3.87 -2.58
C ARG A 211 13.88 -4.03 -4.01
N GLU A 212 13.11 -3.06 -4.51
CA GLU A 212 12.51 -3.07 -5.85
C GLU A 212 13.29 -2.23 -6.88
N THR A 213 14.35 -1.51 -6.48
CA THR A 213 15.11 -0.60 -7.37
C THR A 213 15.61 -1.31 -8.63
N CYS A 214 16.17 -2.52 -8.48
CA CYS A 214 16.67 -3.30 -9.62
C CYS A 214 15.60 -4.17 -10.31
N ARG A 215 14.34 -4.06 -9.90
CA ARG A 215 13.22 -4.64 -10.63
C ARG A 215 12.64 -3.63 -11.60
N ASP A 216 12.07 -2.53 -11.07
CA ASP A 216 11.62 -1.35 -11.82
C ASP A 216 11.14 -0.24 -10.86
N TYR A 217 10.99 0.98 -11.38
CA TYR A 217 10.60 2.12 -10.56
C TYR A 217 9.10 2.18 -10.28
N ALA A 218 8.25 1.54 -11.09
CA ALA A 218 6.84 1.40 -10.75
C ALA A 218 6.67 0.63 -9.42
N HIS A 219 7.37 -0.50 -9.24
CA HIS A 219 7.34 -1.26 -7.99
C HIS A 219 8.03 -0.54 -6.83
N THR A 220 9.10 0.20 -7.12
CA THR A 220 9.71 1.09 -6.13
C THR A 220 8.70 2.09 -5.60
N SER A 221 7.95 2.76 -6.50
CA SER A 221 6.93 3.74 -6.13
C SER A 221 5.80 3.12 -5.30
N TYR A 222 5.42 1.86 -5.57
CA TYR A 222 4.43 1.15 -4.74
C TYR A 222 4.92 0.93 -3.31
N GLY A 223 6.15 0.44 -3.12
CA GLY A 223 6.64 0.22 -1.76
C GLY A 223 6.81 1.51 -0.96
N ILE A 224 7.28 2.59 -1.59
CA ILE A 224 7.34 3.92 -0.97
C ILE A 224 5.93 4.39 -0.59
N SER A 225 4.95 4.25 -1.50
CA SER A 225 3.55 4.61 -1.24
C SER A 225 2.97 3.84 -0.04
N PHE A 226 3.13 2.51 0.00
CA PHE A 226 2.62 1.69 1.11
C PHE A 226 3.26 2.04 2.46
N ILE A 227 4.59 2.26 2.48
CA ILE A 227 5.29 2.72 3.70
C ILE A 227 4.73 4.08 4.15
N SER A 228 4.50 4.99 3.21
CA SER A 228 3.92 6.30 3.49
C SER A 228 2.52 6.22 4.08
N HIS A 229 1.66 5.35 3.55
CA HIS A 229 0.29 5.19 4.05
C HIS A 229 0.26 4.64 5.47
N ILE A 230 1.14 3.66 5.77
CA ILE A 230 1.31 3.14 7.12
C ILE A 230 1.81 4.25 8.07
N ALA A 231 2.81 5.03 7.66
CA ALA A 231 3.34 6.12 8.47
C ALA A 231 2.29 7.22 8.74
N GLU A 232 1.48 7.59 7.74
CA GLU A 232 0.38 8.53 7.95
C GLU A 232 -0.71 7.97 8.86
N THR A 233 -1.07 6.69 8.70
CA THR A 233 -2.05 6.03 9.57
C THR A 233 -1.56 6.04 11.01
N SER A 234 -0.29 5.64 11.25
CA SER A 234 0.33 5.67 12.57
C SER A 234 0.33 7.07 13.18
N ARG A 235 0.66 8.09 12.39
CA ARG A 235 0.64 9.48 12.85
C ARG A 235 -0.75 9.92 13.27
N ILE A 236 -1.79 9.54 12.52
CA ILE A 236 -3.19 9.82 12.87
C ILE A 236 -3.58 9.09 14.16
N GLN A 237 -3.04 7.89 14.41
CA GLN A 237 -3.23 7.14 15.65
C GLN A 237 -2.34 7.63 16.82
N GLY A 238 -1.52 8.66 16.61
CA GLY A 238 -0.76 9.35 17.66
C GLY A 238 0.74 9.07 17.69
N GLU A 239 1.27 8.25 16.77
CA GLU A 239 2.70 7.94 16.68
C GLU A 239 3.29 8.41 15.35
N ASP A 240 4.11 9.48 15.40
CA ASP A 240 4.70 10.07 14.19
C ASP A 240 6.03 9.38 13.80
N LEU A 241 5.91 8.33 12.99
CA LEU A 241 7.07 7.57 12.51
C LEU A 241 8.00 8.39 11.60
N TRP A 242 7.53 9.49 11.02
CA TRP A 242 8.39 10.33 10.17
C TRP A 242 9.52 10.99 10.95
N LEU A 243 9.38 11.13 12.28
CA LEU A 243 10.42 11.62 13.19
C LEU A 243 11.47 10.55 13.55
N THR A 244 11.30 9.33 13.05
CA THR A 244 12.22 8.20 13.28
C THR A 244 13.12 7.95 12.08
N ASP A 245 13.90 6.87 12.12
CA ASP A 245 14.72 6.37 11.01
C ASP A 245 13.89 6.14 9.72
N LEU A 246 12.58 5.91 9.82
CA LEU A 246 11.68 5.83 8.67
C LEU A 246 11.73 7.11 7.82
N GLY A 247 11.70 8.29 8.43
CA GLY A 247 11.73 9.55 7.68
C GLY A 247 13.05 9.76 6.93
N VAL A 248 14.17 9.31 7.52
CA VAL A 248 15.50 9.36 6.88
C VAL A 248 15.55 8.45 5.66
N ARG A 249 15.08 7.20 5.81
CA ARG A 249 14.98 6.22 4.71
C ARG A 249 14.10 6.71 3.58
N MET A 250 12.91 7.19 3.90
CA MET A 250 11.95 7.67 2.91
C MET A 250 12.48 8.86 2.12
N LYS A 251 13.16 9.80 2.80
CA LYS A 251 13.85 10.92 2.14
C LYS A 251 14.93 10.42 1.20
N ALA A 252 15.83 9.55 1.67
CA ALA A 252 16.92 9.03 0.85
C ALA A 252 16.39 8.26 -0.38
N ALA A 253 15.34 7.45 -0.21
CA ALA A 253 14.71 6.74 -1.33
C ALA A 253 14.13 7.70 -2.36
N LEU A 254 13.37 8.72 -1.94
CA LEU A 254 12.80 9.69 -2.87
C LEU A 254 13.89 10.51 -3.57
N GLU A 255 14.92 10.95 -2.86
CA GLU A 255 16.03 11.71 -3.46
C GLU A 255 16.77 10.91 -4.53
N LEU A 256 17.15 9.67 -4.21
CA LEU A 256 17.87 8.79 -5.13
C LEU A 256 17.06 8.50 -6.40
N HIS A 257 15.79 8.13 -6.23
CA HIS A 257 14.99 7.69 -7.36
C HIS A 257 14.54 8.87 -8.23
N ALA A 258 14.20 10.01 -7.62
CA ALA A 258 13.80 11.20 -8.36
C ALA A 258 14.96 11.79 -9.18
N SER A 259 16.19 11.81 -8.64
CA SER A 259 17.35 12.32 -9.38
C SER A 259 17.63 11.49 -10.64
N PHE A 260 17.45 10.16 -10.56
CA PHE A 260 17.62 9.27 -11.72
C PHE A 260 16.45 9.35 -12.70
N GLU A 261 15.19 9.38 -12.24
CA GLU A 261 14.00 9.48 -13.12
C GLU A 261 13.98 10.80 -13.90
N THR A 262 14.36 11.92 -13.26
CA THR A 262 14.38 13.24 -13.91
C THR A 262 15.61 13.46 -14.78
N GLY A 263 16.61 12.58 -14.71
CA GLY A 263 17.89 12.73 -15.40
C GLY A 263 18.81 13.79 -14.79
N GLN A 264 18.51 14.29 -13.58
CA GLN A 264 19.40 15.17 -12.84
C GLN A 264 20.74 14.48 -12.53
N GLU A 265 20.70 13.18 -12.24
CA GLU A 265 21.87 12.34 -12.06
C GLU A 265 21.84 11.13 -13.00
N SER A 266 23.01 10.74 -13.51
CA SER A 266 23.15 9.49 -14.25
C SER A 266 23.15 8.30 -13.30
N ILE A 267 22.46 7.22 -13.67
CA ILE A 267 22.45 5.98 -12.89
C ILE A 267 23.85 5.35 -12.91
N PRO A 268 24.53 5.20 -11.76
CA PRO A 268 25.84 4.56 -11.71
C PRO A 268 25.76 3.08 -12.13
N THR A 269 26.80 2.59 -12.81
CA THR A 269 26.86 1.18 -13.28
C THR A 269 26.82 0.15 -12.15
N PHE A 270 27.20 0.53 -10.93
CA PHE A 270 27.09 -0.36 -9.77
C PHE A 270 25.65 -0.51 -9.26
N ILE A 271 24.72 0.39 -9.62
CA ILE A 271 23.30 0.29 -9.30
C ILE A 271 22.62 -0.43 -10.45
N CYS A 272 22.17 -1.66 -10.22
CA CYS A 272 21.40 -2.45 -11.18
C CYS A 272 22.08 -2.61 -12.57
N GLY A 273 23.41 -2.54 -12.62
CA GLY A 273 24.18 -2.59 -13.88
C GLY A 273 24.09 -1.31 -14.71
N GLY A 274 23.63 -0.18 -14.15
CA GLY A 274 23.38 1.07 -14.87
C GLY A 274 22.03 1.11 -15.60
N HIS A 275 21.16 0.13 -15.34
CA HIS A 275 19.87 0.00 -16.00
C HIS A 275 18.73 -0.04 -15.00
N ILE A 276 17.67 0.69 -15.29
CA ILE A 276 16.46 0.74 -14.50
C ILE A 276 15.27 0.51 -15.42
N GLY A 277 14.29 -0.23 -14.92
CA GLY A 277 13.07 -0.56 -15.67
C GLY A 277 12.10 0.62 -15.79
N ARG A 278 10.81 0.29 -15.92
CA ARG A 278 9.67 1.23 -16.02
C ARG A 278 9.79 2.43 -15.06
N SER A 279 9.32 3.60 -15.48
CA SER A 279 9.18 4.82 -14.68
C SER A 279 8.34 4.67 -13.41
N MET A 280 8.52 5.59 -12.46
CA MET A 280 7.69 5.71 -11.26
C MET A 280 6.23 6.01 -11.58
N ASP A 281 5.32 5.38 -10.84
CA ASP A 281 3.88 5.68 -10.91
C ASP A 281 3.55 6.90 -10.02
N PRO A 282 2.47 7.67 -10.34
CA PRO A 282 2.10 8.89 -9.63
C PRO A 282 1.40 8.61 -8.28
N VAL A 283 2.10 7.93 -7.37
CA VAL A 283 1.59 7.46 -6.06
C VAL A 283 2.40 7.98 -4.87
N LEU A 284 3.31 8.92 -5.12
CA LEU A 284 4.28 9.44 -4.14
C LEU A 284 3.85 10.73 -3.44
N GLU A 285 2.63 11.21 -3.70
CA GLU A 285 2.12 12.44 -3.10
C GLU A 285 2.08 12.40 -1.57
N PRO A 286 1.65 11.32 -0.90
CA PRO A 286 1.64 11.28 0.56
C PRO A 286 3.03 11.41 1.19
N SER A 287 4.05 10.77 0.60
CA SER A 287 5.41 10.81 1.13
C SER A 287 6.09 12.15 0.85
N TYR A 288 5.88 12.72 -0.34
CA TYR A 288 6.34 14.06 -0.65
C TYR A 288 5.68 15.10 0.27
N ASN A 289 4.37 14.98 0.50
CA ASN A 289 3.63 15.89 1.38
C ASN A 289 4.19 15.87 2.81
N ALA A 290 4.39 14.67 3.35
CA ALA A 290 4.97 14.46 4.67
C ALA A 290 6.33 15.14 4.81
N LEU A 291 7.26 14.89 3.88
CA LEU A 291 8.63 15.36 3.99
C LEU A 291 8.78 16.84 3.62
N ALA A 292 8.27 17.25 2.46
CA ALA A 292 8.47 18.60 1.94
C ALA A 292 7.63 19.64 2.67
N TYR A 293 6.33 19.39 2.81
CA TYR A 293 5.40 20.39 3.32
C TYR A 293 5.26 20.36 4.83
N ARG A 294 5.10 19.16 5.42
CA ARG A 294 4.88 19.04 6.87
C ARG A 294 6.18 19.08 7.67
N MET A 295 7.25 18.43 7.19
CA MET A 295 8.54 18.38 7.89
C MET A 295 9.56 19.41 7.38
N HIS A 296 9.21 20.21 6.36
CA HIS A 296 10.07 21.24 5.77
C HIS A 296 11.45 20.71 5.32
N LYS A 297 11.50 19.45 4.85
CA LYS A 297 12.70 18.89 4.24
C LYS A 297 12.80 19.38 2.79
N TRP A 298 14.01 19.69 2.35
CA TRP A 298 14.25 19.84 0.92
C TRP A 298 14.02 18.49 0.24
N MET A 299 13.22 18.49 -0.83
CA MET A 299 12.91 17.34 -1.66
C MET A 299 13.03 17.75 -3.14
N PRO A 300 13.55 16.88 -4.03
CA PRO A 300 13.62 17.17 -5.47
C PRO A 300 12.21 17.42 -6.04
N SER A 301 12.09 18.42 -6.91
CA SER A 301 10.84 18.81 -7.59
C SER A 301 10.73 18.20 -8.98
#